data_AF-A0A941CBT1-F1
#
_entry.id   AF-A0A941CBT1-F1
#
_cell.length_a   1.000
_cell.length_b   1.000
_cell.length_c   1.000
_cell.angle_alpha   90.00
_cell.angle_beta   90.00
_cell.angle_gamma   90.00
#
_symmetry.space_group_name_H-M   'P 1'
#
loop_
_entity.id
_entity.type
_entity.pdbx_description
1 polymer ?
#
loop_
_entity_poly.entity_id
_entity_poly.type
_entity_poly.pdbx_seq_one_letter_code
_entity_poly.pdbx_strand_id
1 'polypeptide(L)' 'MIRNILITGTSTGVGFESAILFAKNNFKVYATMRNLSKADALKKKIEEESLSIEILPLDVTLYL' A
#
# COMPACT_ATOMS: atom_id res chain seq x y z
N MET A 1 18.65 -8.20 -4.32
CA MET A 1 18.23 -7.35 -3.18
C MET A 1 16.80 -6.89 -3.45
N ILE A 2 15.87 -7.10 -2.52
CA ILE A 2 14.49 -6.58 -2.63
C ILE A 2 14.52 -5.10 -2.26
N ARG A 3 13.88 -4.24 -3.07
CA ARG A 3 13.75 -2.82 -2.79
C ARG A 3 12.40 -2.54 -2.15
N ASN A 4 12.40 -1.67 -1.14
CA ASN A 4 11.20 -1.25 -0.43
C ASN A 4 10.67 0.04 -1.03
N ILE A 5 9.34 0.16 -1.12
CA ILE A 5 8.65 1.39 -1.52
C ILE A 5 7.62 1.74 -0.45
N LEU A 6 7.69 2.96 0.07
CA LEU A 6 6.65 3.52 0.93
C LEU A 6 5.72 4.38 0.07
N ILE A 7 4.42 4.12 0.10
CA ILE A 7 3.42 4.92 -0.60
C ILE A 7 2.41 5.45 0.41
N THR A 8 2.16 6.76 0.37
CA THR A 8 1.13 7.43 1.16
C THR A 8 -0.14 7.62 0.33
N GLY A 9 -1.31 7.53 0.96
CA GLY A 9 -2.58 7.74 0.26
C GLY A 9 -3.00 6.56 -0.61
N THR A 10 -2.84 5.32 -0.12
CA THR A 10 -3.13 4.10 -0.89
C THR A 10 -4.56 3.60 -0.79
N SER A 11 -5.46 4.33 -0.13
CA SER A 11 -6.86 3.91 0.04
C SER A 11 -7.66 3.89 -1.27
N THR A 12 -7.31 4.75 -2.24
CA THR A 12 -7.98 4.89 -3.54
C THR A 12 -7.04 5.52 -4.58
N GLY A 13 -7.47 5.56 -5.85
CA GLY A 13 -6.84 6.37 -6.90
C GLY A 13 -5.41 5.97 -7.23
N VAL A 14 -4.57 6.97 -7.53
CA VAL A 14 -3.20 6.75 -8.02
C VAL A 14 -2.33 5.98 -7.02
N GLY A 15 -2.45 6.27 -5.71
CA GLY A 15 -1.68 5.57 -4.68
C GLY A 15 -2.03 4.07 -4.61
N PHE A 16 -3.31 3.74 -4.77
CA PHE A 16 -3.79 2.36 -4.82
C PHE A 16 -3.22 1.60 -6.03
N GLU A 17 -3.38 2.14 -7.24
CA GLU A 17 -2.86 1.50 -8.46
C GLU A 17 -1.33 1.41 -8.46
N SER A 18 -0.64 2.41 -7.90
CA SER A 18 0.81 2.40 -7.77
C SER A 18 1.29 1.29 -6.84
N ALA A 19 0.61 1.06 -5.71
CA ALA A 19 0.95 0.00 -4.78
C ALA A 19 0.88 -1.39 -5.45
N ILE A 20 -0.16 -1.62 -6.24
CA ILE A 20 -0.33 -2.87 -7.01
C ILE A 20 0.75 -2.98 -8.08
N LEU A 21 0.96 -1.93 -8.88
CA LEU A 21 1.95 -1.91 -9.95
C LEU A 21 3.35 -2.25 -9.43
N PHE A 22 3.78 -1.60 -8.35
CA PHE A 22 5.10 -1.86 -7.79
C PHE A 22 5.22 -3.26 -7.17
N ALA A 23 4.19 -3.75 -6.48
CA ALA A 23 4.21 -5.11 -5.94
C ALA A 23 4.31 -6.18 -7.05
N LYS A 24 3.64 -5.97 -8.18
CA LYS A 24 3.78 -6.82 -9.39
C LYS A 24 5.17 -6.78 -10.02
N ASN A 25 5.95 -5.75 -9.72
CA ASN A 25 7.31 -5.55 -10.24
C ASN A 25 8.40 -5.91 -9.21
N ASN A 26 8.11 -6.87 -8.31
CA ASN A 26 9.06 -7.43 -7.34
C ASN A 26 9.59 -6.43 -6.29
N PHE A 27 8.80 -5.42 -5.95
CA PHE A 27 9.05 -4.55 -4.79
C PHE A 27 8.23 -5.01 -3.58
N LYS A 28 8.79 -4.83 -2.38
CA LYS A 28 8.01 -4.86 -1.13
C LYS A 28 7.41 -3.48 -0.94
N VAL A 29 6.09 -3.38 -0.91
CA VAL A 29 5.38 -2.09 -0.77
C VAL A 29 4.84 -1.95 0.64
N TYR A 30 5.10 -0.80 1.26
CA TYR A 30 4.43 -0.34 2.47
C TYR A 30 3.36 0.66 2.06
N ALA A 31 2.12 0.20 1.99
CA ALA A 31 0.97 0.96 1.54
C ALA A 31 0.31 1.63 2.75
N THR A 32 0.29 2.96 2.78
CA THR A 32 -0.17 3.70 3.95
C THR A 32 -1.36 4.61 3.68
N MET A 33 -2.24 4.70 4.68
CA MET A 33 -3.43 5.55 4.66
C MET A 33 -3.83 5.93 6.09
N ARG A 34 -4.57 7.04 6.25
CA ARG A 34 -5.04 7.49 7.57
C ARG A 34 -6.07 6.55 8.20
N ASN A 35 -6.99 6.02 7.39
CA ASN A 35 -8.07 5.17 7.86
C ASN A 35 -7.99 3.78 7.22
N LEU A 36 -7.59 2.77 8.01
CA LEU A 36 -7.49 1.38 7.58
C LEU A 36 -8.84 0.72 7.28
N SER A 37 -9.97 1.31 7.71
CA SER A 37 -11.30 0.83 7.32
C SER A 37 -11.57 0.98 5.82
N LYS A 38 -10.70 1.70 5.08
CA LYS A 38 -10.76 1.85 3.62
C LYS A 38 -9.84 0.89 2.86
N ALA A 39 -9.21 -0.05 3.57
CA ALA A 39 -8.20 -0.95 2.99
C ALA A 39 -8.78 -2.18 2.29
N ASP A 40 -10.10 -2.43 2.36
CA ASP A 40 -10.69 -3.71 1.93
C ASP A 40 -10.43 -4.05 0.46
N ALA A 41 -10.52 -3.06 -0.44
CA ALA A 41 -10.20 -3.27 -1.85
C ALA A 41 -8.72 -3.68 -2.05
N LEU A 42 -7.81 -3.08 -1.28
CA LEU A 42 -6.37 -3.37 -1.38
C LEU A 42 -6.05 -4.74 -0.77
N LYS A 43 -6.66 -5.09 0.37
CA LYS A 43 -6.55 -6.42 0.99
C LYS A 43 -6.99 -7.53 0.04
N LYS A 44 -8.16 -7.35 -0.58
CA LYS A 44 -8.67 -8.31 -1.58
C LYS A 44 -7.67 -8.49 -2.72
N LYS A 45 -7.09 -7.41 -3.23
CA LYS A 45 -6.10 -7.49 -4.32
C LYS A 45 -4.79 -8.17 -3.91
N ILE A 46 -4.34 -7.92 -2.68
CA ILE A 46 -3.17 -8.58 -2.09
C ILE A 46 -3.37 -10.09 -2.03
N GLU A 47 -4.54 -10.54 -1.56
CA GLU A 47 -4.87 -11.96 -1.44
C GLU A 47 -5.03 -12.62 -2.82
N GLU A 48 -5.80 -12.01 -3.73
CA GLU A 48 -6.06 -12.53 -5.08
C GLU A 48 -4.80 -12.72 -5.92
N GLU A 49 -3.84 -11.80 -5.79
CA GLU A 49 -2.63 -11.78 -6.62
C GLU A 49 -1.35 -12.10 -5.84
N SER A 50 -1.46 -12.48 -4.56
CA SER A 50 -0.33 -12.79 -3.67
C SER A 50 0.75 -11.68 -3.65
N LEU A 51 0.32 -10.42 -3.56
CA LEU A 51 1.20 -9.26 -3.68
C LEU A 51 2.01 -9.01 -2.40
N SER A 52 3.28 -8.61 -2.54
CA SER A 52 4.14 -8.23 -1.41
C SER A 52 3.84 -6.81 -0.91
N ILE A 53 2.64 -6.61 -0.35
CA ILE A 53 2.19 -5.32 0.19
C ILE A 53 1.87 -5.47 1.66
N GLU A 54 2.36 -4.54 2.47
CA GLU A 54 2.05 -4.41 3.88
C GLU A 54 1.26 -3.11 4.10
N ILE A 55 0.08 -3.21 4.72
CA ILE A 55 -0.78 -2.06 4.97
C ILE A 55 -0.48 -1.50 6.35
N LEU A 56 -0.12 -0.22 6.42
CA LEU A 56 0.18 0.47 7.68
C LEU A 56 -0.64 1.76 7.84
N PRO A 57 -1.07 2.13 9.06
CA PRO A 57 -1.68 3.42 9.29
C PRO A 57 -0.60 4.52 9.24
N LEU A 58 -0.88 5.63 8.57
CA LEU A 58 -0.02 6.82 8.60
C LEU A 58 -0.84 8.09 8.43
N ASP A 59 -0.64 9.02 9.36
CA ASP A 59 -1.01 10.42 9.18
C ASP A 59 0.26 11.23 8.92
N VAL A 60 0.44 11.67 7.68
CA VAL A 60 1.62 12.44 7.25
C VAL A 60 1.67 13.86 7.85
N THR A 61 0.59 14.29 8.51
CA THR A 61 0.54 15.59 9.20
C THR A 61 1.01 15.51 10.65
N LEU A 62 1.22 14.29 11.18
CA LEU A 62 1.68 14.04 12.54
C LEU A 62 3.21 13.89 12.57
N TYR A 63 3.88 14.71 13.38
CA TYR A 63 5.36 14.74 13.50
C TYR A 63 5.84 14.73 14.96
N LEU A 64 5.02 14.24 15.88
CA LEU A 64 5.34 14.12 17.31
C LEU A 64 6.29 12.95 17.59
#